data_AF-A0A7C2BZ50-F1
#
_entry.id   AF-A0A7C2BZ50-F1
#
_cell.length_a   1.000
_cell.length_b   1.000
_cell.length_c   1.000
_cell.angle_alpha   90.00
_cell.angle_beta   90.00
_cell.angle_gamma   90.00
#
_symmetry.space_group_name_H-M   'P 1'
#
loop_
_entity.id
_entity.type
_entity.pdbx_description
1 polymer ?
#
loop_
_entity_poly.entity_id
_entity_poly.type
_entity_poly.pdbx_seq_one_letter_code
_entity_poly.pdbx_strand_id
1 'polypeptide(L)'
;PGELFHLALKPFPVAFPRRLLTGHGVDVLLTHAPPPGPTAGEDFAHRGASAFLLFHRLFRPRLHVHGHTPLLGANPERRHRTPLGVEVVHAQGYALIGLP
;
A
#
# COMPACT_ATOMS: atom_id res chain seq x y z
N PRO A 1 16.05 -4.73 -5.59
CA PRO A 1 15.44 -4.67 -4.22
C PRO A 1 15.75 -3.39 -3.45
N GLY A 2 17.02 -2.96 -3.37
CA GLY A 2 17.45 -1.82 -2.53
C GLY A 2 16.82 -0.46 -2.86
N GLU A 3 16.57 -0.18 -4.13
CA GLU A 3 16.01 1.11 -4.58
C GLU A 3 14.63 1.39 -4.00
N LEU A 4 13.73 0.39 -3.99
CA LEU A 4 12.40 0.55 -3.40
C LEU A 4 12.46 0.79 -1.88
N PHE A 5 13.43 0.19 -1.18
CA PHE A 5 13.63 0.48 0.25
C PHE A 5 14.13 1.90 0.47
N HIS A 6 15.05 2.39 -0.37
CA HIS A 6 15.51 3.77 -0.31
C HIS A 6 14.37 4.76 -0.53
N LEU A 7 13.55 4.52 -1.55
CA LEU A 7 12.34 5.33 -1.82
C LEU A 7 11.33 5.25 -0.68
N ALA A 8 11.15 4.08 -0.08
CA ALA A 8 10.28 3.91 1.08
C ALA A 8 10.75 4.71 2.30
N LEU A 9 12.06 4.94 2.45
CA LEU A 9 12.64 5.75 3.54
C LEU A 9 12.68 7.25 3.25
N LYS A 10 12.62 7.66 1.98
CA LYS A 10 12.69 9.08 1.57
C LYS A 10 11.74 10.02 2.33
N PRO A 11 10.46 9.68 2.61
CA PRO A 11 9.57 10.60 3.32
C PRO A 11 9.78 10.62 4.84
N PHE A 12 10.75 9.88 5.38
CA PHE A 12 10.97 9.76 6.83
C PHE A 12 11.04 11.11 7.57
N PRO A 13 11.80 12.12 7.10
CA PRO A 13 11.93 13.39 7.82
C PRO A 13 10.60 14.15 8.00
N VAL A 14 9.63 13.94 7.11
CA VAL A 14 8.35 14.67 7.11
C VAL A 14 7.17 13.82 7.59
N ALA A 15 7.10 12.56 7.17
CA ALA A 15 5.98 11.67 7.46
C ALA A 15 6.11 10.99 8.84
N PHE A 16 7.34 10.75 9.34
CA PHE A 16 7.51 10.11 10.64
C PHE A 16 7.07 11.00 11.81
N PRO A 17 7.44 12.30 11.87
CA PRO A 17 6.91 13.19 12.91
C PRO A 17 5.38 13.29 12.88
N ARG A 18 4.79 13.41 11.67
CA ARG A 18 3.33 13.40 11.51
C ARG A 18 2.70 12.10 12.02
N ARG A 19 3.36 10.96 11.77
CA ARG A 19 2.93 9.65 12.24
C ARG A 19 2.87 9.57 13.76
N LEU A 20 3.85 10.16 14.46
CA LEU A 20 3.87 10.22 15.92
C LEU A 20 2.75 11.10 16.47
N LEU A 21 2.49 12.25 15.83
CA LEU A 21 1.48 13.22 16.29
C LEU A 21 0.03 12.81 16.01
N THR A 22 -0.25 12.21 14.85
CA THR A 22 -1.62 12.03 14.33
C THR A 22 -2.04 10.56 14.17
N GLY A 23 -1.15 9.63 14.47
CA GLY A 23 -1.39 8.21 14.19
C GLY A 23 -1.07 7.79 12.74
N HIS A 24 -0.90 8.72 11.80
CA HIS A 24 -0.67 8.42 10.38
C HIS A 24 0.36 9.38 9.77
N GLY A 25 1.39 8.84 9.13
CA GLY A 25 2.44 9.62 8.47
C GLY A 25 2.04 10.16 7.10
N VAL A 26 1.08 9.49 6.46
CA VAL A 26 0.50 9.86 5.16
C VAL A 26 -0.96 9.44 5.13
N ASP A 27 -1.77 10.15 4.37
CA ASP A 27 -3.18 9.81 4.20
C ASP A 27 -3.35 8.78 3.08
N VAL A 28 -2.73 9.04 1.92
CA VAL A 28 -2.80 8.15 0.76
C VAL A 28 -1.40 7.80 0.28
N LEU A 29 -1.14 6.50 0.14
CA LEU A 29 -0.01 5.95 -0.59
C LEU A 29 -0.54 5.38 -1.91
N LEU A 30 -0.08 5.91 -3.05
CA LEU A 30 -0.42 5.39 -4.38
C LEU A 30 0.81 4.73 -4.99
N THR A 31 0.68 3.48 -5.40
CA THR A 31 1.76 2.69 -6.01
C THR A 31 1.25 1.96 -7.24
N HIS A 32 2.16 1.55 -8.12
CA HIS A 32 1.79 0.66 -9.22
C HIS A 32 1.68 -0.78 -8.72
N ALA A 33 2.77 -1.31 -8.14
CA ALA A 33 2.85 -2.68 -7.65
C ALA A 33 2.15 -2.86 -6.28
N PRO A 34 1.59 -4.05 -6.00
CA PRO A 34 0.92 -4.32 -4.72
C PRO A 34 1.91 -4.38 -3.55
N PRO A 35 1.44 -4.14 -2.30
CA PRO A 35 2.08 -4.73 -1.13
C PRO A 35 1.86 -6.25 -1.15
N PRO A 36 2.79 -7.05 -0.59
CA PRO A 36 2.52 -8.47 -0.35
C PRO A 36 1.26 -8.63 0.51
N GLY A 37 0.32 -9.47 0.08
CA GLY A 37 -0.97 -9.65 0.76
C GLY A 37 -2.08 -10.20 -0.16
N PRO A 38 -3.34 -10.17 0.28
CA PRO A 38 -4.48 -10.78 -0.42
C PRO A 38 -4.75 -10.26 -1.83
N THR A 39 -4.32 -9.03 -2.15
CA THR A 39 -4.49 -8.41 -3.47
C THR A 39 -3.23 -8.50 -4.35
N ALA A 40 -2.21 -9.23 -3.88
CA ALA A 40 -1.01 -9.59 -4.65
C ALA A 40 -1.26 -10.91 -5.43
N GLY A 41 -0.45 -11.16 -6.46
CA GLY A 41 -0.42 -12.45 -7.17
C GLY A 41 0.64 -13.41 -6.63
N GLU A 42 0.62 -14.66 -7.09
CA GLU A 42 1.59 -15.68 -6.64
C GLU A 42 2.90 -15.66 -7.44
N ASP A 43 2.87 -15.12 -8.67
CA ASP A 43 4.05 -15.04 -9.51
C ASP A 43 5.00 -13.90 -9.11
N PHE A 44 6.22 -13.97 -9.66
CA PHE A 44 7.29 -13.04 -9.31
C PHE A 44 6.95 -11.56 -9.58
N ALA A 45 6.20 -11.26 -10.65
CA ALA A 45 5.85 -9.89 -11.01
C ALA A 45 4.75 -9.33 -10.10
N HIS A 46 3.83 -10.20 -9.64
CA HIS A 46 2.63 -9.77 -8.93
C HIS A 46 2.66 -9.99 -7.42
N ARG A 47 3.64 -10.70 -6.85
CA ARG A 47 3.77 -10.95 -5.38
C ARG A 47 3.97 -9.71 -4.51
N GLY A 48 4.20 -8.57 -5.14
CA GLY A 48 4.39 -7.30 -4.47
C GLY A 48 5.78 -7.08 -3.88
N ALA A 49 6.02 -5.86 -3.40
CA ALA A 49 7.31 -5.46 -2.87
C ALA A 49 7.29 -5.31 -1.34
N SER A 50 8.20 -6.01 -0.65
CA SER A 50 8.33 -5.95 0.81
C SER A 50 8.68 -4.55 1.35
N ALA A 51 9.22 -3.66 0.51
CA ALA A 51 9.42 -2.25 0.84
C ALA A 51 8.10 -1.55 1.25
N PHE A 52 6.96 -1.96 0.70
CA PHE A 52 5.66 -1.41 1.12
C PHE A 52 5.23 -1.87 2.51
N LEU A 53 5.65 -3.06 2.95
CA LEU A 53 5.44 -3.51 4.33
C LEU A 53 6.28 -2.68 5.32
N LEU A 54 7.52 -2.34 4.94
CA LEU A 54 8.33 -1.39 5.72
C LEU A 54 7.64 -0.02 5.78
N PHE A 55 7.16 0.49 4.64
CA PHE A 55 6.45 1.76 4.58
C PHE A 55 5.21 1.77 5.48
N HIS A 56 4.41 0.69 5.47
CA HIS A 56 3.26 0.53 6.37
C HIS A 56 3.66 0.58 7.83
N ARG A 57 4.78 -0.05 8.21
CA ARG A 57 5.29 -0.03 9.59
C ARG A 57 5.72 1.37 10.02
N LEU A 58 6.45 2.08 9.15
CA LEU A 58 7.01 3.39 9.46
C LEU A 58 5.96 4.49 9.47
N PHE A 59 5.02 4.47 8.51
CA PHE A 59 4.14 5.61 8.28
C PHE A 59 2.66 5.30 8.42
N ARG A 60 2.25 4.03 8.56
CA ARG A 60 0.82 3.60 8.63
C ARG A 60 -0.09 4.49 7.78
N PRO A 61 -0.01 4.45 6.44
CA PRO A 61 -0.92 5.22 5.61
C PRO A 61 -2.38 4.85 5.94
N ARG A 62 -3.31 5.80 5.83
CA ARG A 62 -4.74 5.46 5.99
C ARG A 62 -5.19 4.55 4.85
N LEU A 63 -4.73 4.87 3.64
CA LEU A 63 -5.07 4.18 2.40
C LEU A 63 -3.82 3.87 1.58
N HIS A 64 -3.69 2.65 1.08
CA HIS A 64 -2.71 2.23 0.08
C HIS A 64 -3.42 1.74 -1.17
N VAL A 65 -3.36 2.52 -2.24
CA VAL A 65 -3.93 2.15 -3.55
C VAL A 65 -2.84 1.55 -4.41
N HIS A 66 -3.11 0.40 -5.02
CA HIS A 66 -2.24 -0.22 -6.02
C HIS A 66 -3.01 -0.71 -7.25
N GLY A 67 -2.28 -1.13 -8.27
CA GLY A 67 -2.78 -1.81 -9.45
C GLY A 67 -1.94 -3.05 -9.72
N HIS A 68 -1.48 -3.15 -10.97
CA HIS A 68 -0.52 -4.12 -11.52
C HIS A 68 -0.95 -5.60 -11.49
N THR A 69 -1.71 -6.05 -10.50
CA THR A 69 -2.18 -7.44 -10.44
C THR A 69 -3.39 -7.66 -11.33
N PRO A 70 -3.49 -8.80 -12.03
CA PRO A 70 -4.72 -9.14 -12.73
C PRO A 70 -5.78 -9.57 -11.72
N LEU A 71 -6.94 -8.91 -11.74
CA LEU A 71 -8.14 -9.42 -11.09
C LEU A 71 -8.74 -10.53 -11.95
N LEU A 72 -8.64 -11.77 -11.47
CA LEU A 72 -9.16 -12.95 -12.14
C LEU A 72 -10.36 -13.52 -11.39
N GLY A 73 -11.36 -14.00 -12.12
CA GLY A 73 -12.58 -14.61 -11.56
C GLY A 73 -13.75 -13.64 -11.36
N ALA A 74 -14.88 -14.18 -10.90
CA ALA A 74 -16.16 -13.47 -10.87
C ALA A 74 -16.27 -12.42 -9.74
N ASN A 75 -15.58 -12.62 -8.62
CA ASN A 75 -15.60 -11.69 -7.48
C ASN A 75 -14.21 -11.59 -6.83
N PRO A 76 -13.24 -10.97 -7.51
CA PRO A 76 -11.87 -10.94 -7.02
C PRO A 76 -11.74 -9.91 -5.89
N GLU A 77 -10.93 -10.24 -4.88
CA GLU A 77 -10.73 -9.35 -3.73
C GLU A 77 -10.06 -8.05 -4.19
N ARG A 78 -10.76 -6.93 -3.97
CA ARG A 78 -10.28 -5.59 -4.35
C ARG A 78 -9.86 -4.74 -3.17
N ARG A 79 -10.22 -5.15 -1.95
CA ARG A 79 -9.93 -4.39 -0.74
C ARG A 79 -9.63 -5.33 0.41
N HIS A 80 -8.64 -4.96 1.22
CA HIS A 80 -8.37 -5.63 2.48
C HIS A 80 -7.81 -4.65 3.49
N ARG A 81 -7.80 -5.03 4.77
CA ARG A 81 -7.17 -4.25 5.84
C ARG A 81 -5.98 -5.01 6.40
N THR A 82 -4.84 -4.35 6.51
CA THR A 82 -3.65 -4.97 7.09
C THR A 82 -3.76 -5.05 8.63
N PRO A 83 -2.97 -5.91 9.30
CA PRO A 83 -2.88 -5.92 10.76
C PRO A 83 -2.46 -4.58 11.39
N LEU A 84 -1.87 -3.67 10.59
CA LEU A 84 -1.48 -2.33 11.03
C LEU A 84 -2.61 -1.29 10.87
N GLY A 85 -3.79 -1.72 10.41
CA GLY A 85 -4.97 -0.88 10.23
C GLY A 85 -5.02 -0.12 8.90
N VAL A 86 -4.05 -0.35 8.00
CA VAL A 86 -3.99 0.28 6.66
C VAL A 86 -5.04 -0.35 5.76
N GLU A 87 -5.89 0.47 5.14
CA GLU A 87 -6.78 0.00 4.07
C GLU A 87 -5.99 -0.11 2.76
N VAL A 88 -6.03 -1.27 2.11
CA VAL A 88 -5.40 -1.50 0.81
C VAL A 88 -6.48 -1.67 -0.24
N VAL A 89 -6.38 -0.93 -1.34
CA VAL A 89 -7.36 -0.95 -2.43
C VAL A 89 -6.66 -1.27 -3.75
N HIS A 90 -7.13 -2.29 -4.43
CA HIS A 90 -6.72 -2.64 -5.77
C HIS A 90 -7.61 -1.93 -6.81
N ALA A 91 -7.03 -0.97 -7.52
CA ALA A 91 -7.69 -0.12 -8.50
C ALA A 91 -7.40 -0.59 -9.93
N GLN A 92 -8.00 -1.72 -10.34
CA GLN A 92 -8.05 -2.11 -11.75
C GLN A 92 -9.18 -1.36 -12.47
N GLY A 93 -8.83 -0.54 -13.46
CA GLY A 93 -9.74 0.37 -14.16
C GLY A 93 -9.87 1.69 -13.40
N TYR A 94 -10.69 1.71 -12.35
CA TYR A 94 -10.82 2.85 -11.43
C TYR A 94 -11.34 2.41 -10.06
N ALA A 95 -11.14 3.25 -9.04
CA ALA A 95 -11.77 3.12 -7.73
C ALA A 95 -12.16 4.50 -7.20
N LEU A 96 -13.39 4.65 -6.72
CA LEU A 96 -13.86 5.87 -6.05
C LEU A 96 -13.70 5.69 -4.54
N ILE A 97 -13.07 6.66 -3.90
CA ILE A 97 -12.73 6.62 -2.47
C ILE A 97 -12.99 7.99 -1.87
N GLY A 98 -13.87 8.05 -0.86
CA GLY A 98 -14.03 9.23 -0.03
C GLY A 98 -12.97 9.22 1.07
N LEU A 99 -12.26 10.34 1.24
CA LEU A 99 -11.38 10.55 2.39
C LEU A 99 -12.13 11.40 3.42
N PRO A 100 -11.99 11.11 4.72
CA PRO A 100 -12.54 11.93 5.80
C PRO A 100 -11.84 13.30 5.89
#